data_AF-S7VVS5-F1
#
_entry.id   AF-S7VVS5-F1
#
_cell.length_a   1.000
_cell.length_b   1.000
_cell.length_c   1.000
_cell.angle_alpha   90.00
_cell.angle_beta   90.00
_cell.angle_gamma   90.00
#
_symmetry.space_group_name_H-M   'P 1'
#
loop_
_entity.id
_entity.type
_entity.pdbx_description
1 polymer ?
#
loop_
_entity_poly.entity_id
_entity_poly.type
_entity_poly.pdbx_seq_one_letter_code
_entity_poly.pdbx_strand_id
1 'polypeptide(L)'
;MKISKLAIIGSGPTAIYALQHILENSEVLLKEFNAISIFEKNSKMGYGMPFNPEFTDKYNLSNITSEEIPKLPQTLANWLREQDHDYLKELNIIEFPIKDTEVYSRIALGEYFRAQLKIVVQNLRNNGFTINEYNNHNVLDIKPISNTTTELITETKHFKFNKIIIATGHHWKKENNAEAGYFDSPWPIFKLLNNNNDYYNFNIGILGASLSAFDVVTSLAHRHGKFSRKKNKLHFELDPRAIGFKITLHDANGWLPHLQYEQEQPFREMYRHTTREALFELKNDKDNLFIETYFDKICRPALLKALEKDQIKEVIDLLKNKSFDFKQFIDTMAKKHEYVNSFVGMRKELELADKLLKRNKPIHWMETLDDLMYSLNFHTELFSAEDHLFFNNEIKPFLMNVIAALPLQSAEILLALYDADCIELVNGKVEIEDKKENGTQIKVFDDHGNETTNTYKRFINSSGNDTIEFDNFPFESLRKEGEISIAQAKFETLTHIKDAPSSIPEDAILSKDEKLYLKLGGIAIDSVYRCINKNGKPSKTIYDLAFNHIYGLRPYSYGLQACNTTSLIMVNSLLDSKLHSDKPTEIRAITKTYDKKNAL
;
A
#
# COMPACT_ATOMS: atom_id res chain seq x y z
N MET A 1 -19.36 20.65 30.00
CA MET A 1 -19.23 20.58 28.53
C MET A 1 -19.99 19.36 28.03
N LYS A 2 -20.71 19.46 26.90
CA LYS A 2 -21.34 18.30 26.27
C LYS A 2 -20.21 17.38 25.79
N ILE A 3 -20.16 16.14 26.29
CA ILE A 3 -19.13 15.16 25.92
C ILE A 3 -19.31 14.80 24.45
N SER A 4 -18.45 15.32 23.59
CA SER A 4 -18.33 14.91 22.18
C SER A 4 -17.36 13.73 22.09
N LYS A 5 -17.75 12.71 21.33
CA LYS A 5 -17.06 11.41 21.30
C LYS A 5 -16.55 11.08 19.90
N LEU A 6 -15.29 10.68 19.82
CA LEU A 6 -14.64 10.16 18.62
C LEU A 6 -14.51 8.64 18.73
N ALA A 7 -14.78 7.94 17.63
CA ALA A 7 -14.40 6.53 17.47
C ALA A 7 -13.33 6.39 16.39
N ILE A 8 -12.41 5.45 16.60
CA ILE A 8 -11.43 5.00 15.61
C ILE A 8 -11.64 3.49 15.43
N ILE A 9 -11.89 3.05 14.20
CA ILE A 9 -12.11 1.64 13.86
C ILE A 9 -10.84 1.09 13.23
N GLY A 10 -10.17 0.17 13.92
CA GLY A 10 -8.83 -0.30 13.62
C GLY A 10 -7.79 0.33 14.56
N SER A 11 -6.73 -0.41 14.85
CA SER A 11 -5.63 0.04 15.72
C SER A 11 -4.25 0.01 15.07
N GLY A 12 -4.19 -0.18 13.74
CA GLY A 12 -2.94 -0.22 12.97
C GLY A 12 -2.30 1.16 12.73
N PRO A 13 -1.23 1.24 11.91
CA PRO A 13 -0.44 2.45 11.74
C PRO A 13 -1.23 3.72 11.42
N THR A 14 -2.25 3.65 10.54
CA THR A 14 -3.13 4.81 10.24
C THR A 14 -3.78 5.37 11.51
N ALA A 15 -4.33 4.49 12.37
CA ALA A 15 -4.94 4.89 13.64
C ALA A 15 -3.90 5.46 14.62
N ILE A 16 -2.71 4.86 14.68
CA ILE A 16 -1.60 5.34 15.53
C ILE A 16 -1.18 6.75 15.12
N TYR A 17 -0.98 7.00 13.82
CA TYR A 17 -0.65 8.35 13.33
C TYR A 17 -1.80 9.35 13.55
N ALA A 18 -3.05 8.93 13.39
CA ALA A 18 -4.18 9.81 13.72
C ALA A 18 -4.17 10.20 15.21
N LEU A 19 -3.93 9.24 16.11
CA LEU A 19 -3.80 9.50 17.55
C LEU A 19 -2.58 10.37 17.88
N GLN A 20 -1.45 10.16 17.19
CA GLN A 20 -0.24 10.98 17.35
C GLN A 20 -0.49 12.44 16.96
N HIS A 21 -1.13 12.71 15.82
CA HIS A 21 -1.47 14.08 15.43
C HIS A 21 -2.55 14.70 16.32
N ILE A 22 -3.48 13.90 16.86
CA ILE A 22 -4.41 14.38 17.89
C ILE A 22 -3.66 14.78 19.16
N LEU A 23 -2.67 13.98 19.57
CA LEU A 23 -1.82 14.26 20.74
C LEU A 23 -1.05 15.58 20.56
N GLU A 24 -0.43 15.77 19.39
CA GLU A 24 0.29 16.99 19.01
C GLU A 24 -0.58 18.24 19.05
N ASN A 25 -1.89 18.10 18.81
CA ASN A 25 -2.86 19.20 18.79
C ASN A 25 -3.87 19.14 19.95
N SER A 26 -3.50 18.46 21.04
CA SER A 26 -4.40 18.14 22.14
C SER A 26 -5.04 19.36 22.81
N GLU A 27 -4.32 20.47 22.95
CA GLU A 27 -4.82 21.72 23.56
C GLU A 27 -6.05 22.30 22.84
N VAL A 28 -6.11 22.12 21.52
CA VAL A 28 -7.23 22.59 20.69
C VAL A 28 -8.31 21.52 20.62
N LEU A 29 -7.93 20.28 20.28
CA LEU A 29 -8.88 19.21 20.00
C LEU A 29 -9.65 18.71 21.22
N LEU A 30 -9.10 18.86 22.43
CA LEU A 30 -9.80 18.51 23.67
C LEU A 30 -11.10 19.32 23.86
N LYS A 31 -11.19 20.51 23.24
CA LYS A 31 -12.39 21.35 23.24
C LYS A 31 -13.46 20.82 22.28
N GLU A 32 -13.06 20.09 21.25
CA GLU A 32 -13.93 19.53 20.20
C GLU A 32 -14.47 18.14 20.56
N PHE A 33 -13.64 17.30 21.18
CA PHE A 33 -14.02 15.99 21.72
C PHE A 33 -13.08 15.64 22.87
N ASN A 34 -13.60 15.01 23.92
CA ASN A 34 -12.81 14.66 25.09
C ASN A 34 -12.77 13.15 25.36
N ALA A 35 -13.45 12.35 24.55
CA ALA A 35 -13.45 10.90 24.64
C ALA A 35 -13.14 10.27 23.29
N ILE A 36 -12.16 9.36 23.26
CA ILE A 36 -11.78 8.58 22.08
C ILE A 36 -11.99 7.10 22.41
N SER A 37 -12.68 6.38 21.53
CA SER A 37 -12.84 4.93 21.63
C SER A 37 -12.17 4.25 20.44
N ILE A 38 -11.25 3.33 20.72
CA ILE A 38 -10.49 2.59 19.70
C ILE A 38 -11.06 1.18 19.65
N PHE A 39 -11.48 0.74 18.47
CA PHE A 39 -12.05 -0.60 18.24
C PHE A 39 -11.07 -1.44 17.43
N GLU A 40 -10.74 -2.63 17.94
CA GLU A 40 -9.87 -3.60 17.26
C GLU A 40 -10.54 -4.97 17.27
N LYS A 41 -10.63 -5.59 16.09
CA LYS A 41 -11.24 -6.91 15.94
C LYS A 41 -10.39 -8.02 16.56
N ASN A 42 -9.07 -7.86 16.57
CA ASN A 42 -8.15 -8.86 17.09
C ASN A 42 -7.93 -8.71 18.60
N SER A 43 -7.26 -9.71 19.18
CA SER A 43 -6.98 -9.76 20.61
C SER A 43 -5.98 -8.70 21.07
N LYS A 44 -5.06 -8.30 20.18
CA LYS A 44 -4.03 -7.30 20.45
C LYS A 44 -4.19 -6.07 19.55
N MET A 45 -4.02 -4.90 20.16
CA MET A 45 -4.02 -3.60 19.47
C MET A 45 -2.62 -3.15 19.07
N GLY A 46 -2.56 -2.22 18.12
CA GLY A 46 -1.34 -1.53 17.72
C GLY A 46 -0.59 -2.23 16.60
N TYR A 47 -1.11 -3.34 16.09
CA TYR A 47 -0.57 -3.98 14.89
C TYR A 47 -1.35 -3.54 13.66
N GLY A 48 -0.66 -3.43 12.52
CA GLY A 48 -1.31 -3.53 11.21
C GLY A 48 -1.35 -5.00 10.77
N MET A 49 -2.33 -5.40 9.95
CA MET A 49 -2.40 -6.79 9.44
C MET A 49 -1.04 -7.32 8.93
N PRO A 50 -0.30 -6.59 8.07
CA PRO A 50 0.98 -7.10 7.54
C PRO A 50 2.05 -7.30 8.62
N PHE A 51 1.89 -6.70 9.80
CA PHE A 51 2.85 -6.70 10.91
C PHE A 51 2.37 -7.53 12.10
N ASN A 52 1.15 -8.09 12.03
CA ASN A 52 0.57 -8.85 13.12
C ASN A 52 1.11 -10.30 13.09
N PRO A 53 1.70 -10.81 14.20
CA PRO A 53 2.14 -12.20 14.31
C PRO A 53 1.05 -13.26 14.09
N GLU A 54 -0.24 -12.90 14.13
CA GLU A 54 -1.36 -13.80 13.76
C GLU A 54 -1.51 -13.96 12.23
N PHE A 55 -0.89 -13.08 11.43
CA PHE A 55 -1.03 -13.05 9.98
C PHE A 55 0.27 -13.32 9.23
N THR A 56 1.43 -12.92 9.77
CA THR A 56 2.73 -13.03 9.10
C THR A 56 3.73 -13.87 9.89
N ASP A 57 4.79 -14.33 9.23
CA ASP A 57 5.86 -15.14 9.83
C ASP A 57 7.05 -14.26 10.25
N LYS A 58 7.86 -14.74 11.19
CA LYS A 58 9.06 -14.05 11.68
C LYS A 58 10.15 -13.87 10.61
N TYR A 59 10.13 -14.72 9.59
CA TYR A 59 11.09 -14.67 8.48
C TYR A 59 10.73 -13.63 7.41
N ASN A 60 9.51 -13.08 7.47
CA ASN A 60 9.04 -12.11 6.50
C ASN A 60 9.59 -10.73 6.84
N LEU A 61 10.29 -10.10 5.90
CA LEU A 61 10.94 -8.81 6.08
C LEU A 61 9.98 -7.65 5.78
N SER A 62 10.14 -6.54 6.51
CA SER A 62 9.60 -5.27 6.06
C SER A 62 10.35 -4.80 4.80
N ASN A 63 9.77 -3.86 4.08
CA ASN A 63 10.38 -3.20 2.92
C ASN A 63 10.67 -1.72 3.22
N ILE A 64 10.93 -1.39 4.49
CA ILE A 64 11.10 -0.02 4.95
C ILE A 64 12.08 0.02 6.12
N THR A 65 13.02 0.96 6.07
CA THR A 65 14.05 1.17 7.09
C THR A 65 13.53 2.07 8.21
N SER A 66 14.28 2.21 9.32
CA SER A 66 13.86 3.06 10.43
C SER A 66 13.83 4.55 10.08
N GLU A 67 14.70 5.00 9.16
CA GLU A 67 14.77 6.41 8.73
C GLU A 67 13.64 6.81 7.77
N GLU A 68 13.03 5.82 7.09
CA GLU A 68 11.87 6.03 6.23
C GLU A 68 10.54 6.05 6.99
N ILE A 69 10.50 5.53 8.22
CA ILE A 69 9.27 5.48 9.02
C ILE A 69 8.98 6.87 9.61
N PRO A 70 7.77 7.42 9.41
CA PRO A 70 7.39 8.68 10.05
C PRO A 70 7.54 8.64 11.57
N LYS A 71 7.91 9.79 12.13
CA LYS A 71 8.22 9.90 13.55
C LYS A 71 7.01 9.55 14.41
N LEU A 72 7.23 8.60 15.32
CA LEU A 72 6.41 8.36 16.50
C LEU A 72 7.22 8.79 17.74
N PRO A 73 6.71 8.64 18.98
CA PRO A 73 7.46 9.08 20.17
C PRO A 73 8.91 8.58 20.23
N GLN A 74 9.19 7.42 19.66
CA GLN A 74 10.53 6.87 19.46
C GLN A 74 10.67 6.30 18.04
N THR A 75 11.88 6.28 17.47
CA THR A 75 12.14 5.61 16.18
C THR A 75 12.24 4.09 16.35
N LEU A 76 12.02 3.32 15.26
CA LEU A 76 12.13 1.87 15.27
C LEU A 76 13.50 1.41 15.76
N ALA A 77 14.58 1.92 15.17
CA ALA A 77 15.93 1.48 15.52
C ALA A 77 16.32 1.85 16.96
N ASN A 78 15.89 3.00 17.48
CA ASN A 78 16.10 3.31 18.89
C ASN A 78 15.32 2.38 19.81
N TRP A 79 14.06 2.07 19.48
CA TRP A 79 13.27 1.09 20.22
C TRP A 79 13.93 -0.29 20.21
N LEU A 80 14.44 -0.75 19.06
CA LEU A 80 15.14 -2.02 18.93
C LEU A 80 16.44 -2.07 19.76
N ARG A 81 17.21 -0.99 19.82
CA ARG A 81 18.44 -0.90 20.63
C ARG A 81 18.20 -1.01 22.13
N GLU A 82 16.98 -0.73 22.58
CA GLU A 82 16.58 -0.84 24.00
C GLU A 82 16.10 -2.24 24.38
N GLN A 83 15.89 -3.14 23.41
CA GLN A 83 15.45 -4.49 23.67
C GLN A 83 16.62 -5.42 24.02
N ASP A 84 16.34 -6.45 24.81
CA ASP A 84 17.33 -7.49 25.10
C ASP A 84 17.55 -8.42 23.89
N HIS A 85 18.73 -9.06 23.86
CA HIS A 85 19.14 -9.91 22.75
C HIS A 85 18.26 -11.15 22.55
N ASP A 86 17.67 -11.70 23.62
CA ASP A 86 16.82 -12.89 23.52
C ASP A 86 15.48 -12.53 22.85
N TYR A 87 14.89 -11.39 23.23
CA TYR A 87 13.70 -10.87 22.58
C TYR A 87 13.95 -10.49 21.11
N LEU A 88 15.06 -9.83 20.80
CA LEU A 88 15.44 -9.52 19.42
C LEU A 88 15.57 -10.77 18.55
N LYS A 89 16.08 -11.87 19.10
CA LYS A 89 16.17 -13.16 18.40
C LYS A 89 14.79 -13.75 18.08
N GLU A 90 13.79 -13.59 18.96
CA GLU A 90 12.41 -13.99 18.67
C GLU A 90 11.83 -13.22 17.47
N LEU A 91 12.27 -11.96 17.30
CA LEU A 91 11.93 -11.10 16.17
C LEU A 91 12.74 -11.38 14.90
N ASN A 92 13.54 -12.45 14.88
CA ASN A 92 14.48 -12.77 13.79
C ASN A 92 15.56 -11.71 13.56
N ILE A 93 15.97 -10.99 14.62
CA ILE A 93 17.05 -9.99 14.59
C ILE A 93 18.26 -10.57 15.30
N ILE A 94 19.26 -10.97 14.51
CA ILE A 94 20.48 -11.63 14.99
C ILE A 94 21.78 -10.91 14.60
N GLU A 95 21.68 -9.92 13.71
CA GLU A 95 22.82 -9.12 13.25
C GLU A 95 22.92 -7.83 14.07
N PHE A 96 24.15 -7.45 14.46
CA PHE A 96 24.42 -6.29 15.30
C PHE A 96 25.63 -5.50 14.75
N PRO A 97 25.68 -4.17 14.97
CA PRO A 97 24.71 -3.33 15.70
C PRO A 97 23.44 -3.04 14.89
N ILE A 98 22.35 -2.71 15.59
CA ILE A 98 21.08 -2.23 14.99
C ILE A 98 21.35 -0.90 14.28
N LYS A 99 21.04 -0.84 12.98
CA LYS A 99 21.21 0.33 12.10
C LYS A 99 19.87 0.96 11.72
N ASP A 100 19.89 2.25 11.44
CA ASP A 100 18.70 2.98 10.99
C ASP A 100 18.36 2.68 9.53
N THR A 101 19.36 2.32 8.73
CA THR A 101 19.30 2.03 7.28
C THR A 101 18.99 0.56 6.97
N GLU A 102 18.81 -0.28 7.99
CA GLU A 102 18.53 -1.71 7.81
C GLU A 102 17.02 -1.98 7.91
N VAL A 103 16.56 -2.97 7.14
CA VAL A 103 15.19 -3.47 7.21
C VAL A 103 15.11 -4.65 8.18
N TYR A 104 14.04 -4.70 8.96
CA TYR A 104 13.83 -5.71 9.99
C TYR A 104 12.57 -6.52 9.69
N SER A 105 12.33 -7.59 10.44
CA SER A 105 11.14 -8.43 10.23
C SER A 105 9.83 -7.62 10.38
N ARG A 106 8.79 -8.05 9.68
CA ARG A 106 7.45 -7.47 9.79
C ARG A 106 6.93 -7.54 11.23
N ILE A 107 7.26 -8.61 11.95
CA ILE A 107 6.87 -8.77 13.35
C ILE A 107 7.59 -7.78 14.27
N ALA A 108 8.85 -7.42 13.99
CA ALA A 108 9.55 -6.37 14.72
C ALA A 108 8.85 -5.01 14.55
N LEU A 109 8.41 -4.69 13.33
CA LEU A 109 7.59 -3.50 13.06
C LEU A 109 6.28 -3.53 13.87
N GLY A 110 5.64 -4.69 13.94
CA GLY A 110 4.40 -4.89 14.70
C GLY A 110 4.56 -4.61 16.19
N GLU A 111 5.60 -5.19 16.80
CA GLU A 111 5.90 -4.97 18.22
C GLU A 111 6.30 -3.51 18.51
N TYR A 112 7.06 -2.89 17.59
CA TYR A 112 7.34 -1.46 17.65
C TYR A 112 6.05 -0.62 17.64
N PHE A 113 5.15 -0.81 16.67
CA PHE A 113 3.90 -0.05 16.60
C PHE A 113 3.02 -0.23 17.82
N ARG A 114 2.95 -1.45 18.35
CA ARG A 114 2.25 -1.72 19.61
C ARG A 114 2.87 -0.95 20.77
N ALA A 115 4.20 -0.89 20.86
CA ALA A 115 4.89 -0.11 21.88
C ALA A 115 4.59 1.40 21.73
N GLN A 116 4.63 1.93 20.50
CA GLN A 116 4.32 3.33 20.23
C GLN A 116 2.86 3.68 20.54
N LEU A 117 1.89 2.83 20.18
CA LEU A 117 0.48 3.04 20.50
C LEU A 117 0.28 3.22 22.02
N LYS A 118 0.92 2.38 22.84
CA LYS A 118 0.84 2.49 24.31
C LYS A 118 1.33 3.86 24.80
N ILE A 119 2.46 4.35 24.27
CA ILE A 119 3.01 5.66 24.63
C ILE A 119 2.05 6.78 24.23
N VAL A 120 1.55 6.75 22.99
CA VAL A 120 0.61 7.76 22.47
C VAL A 120 -0.68 7.80 23.30
N VAL A 121 -1.27 6.64 23.58
CA VAL A 121 -2.49 6.52 24.40
C VAL A 121 -2.26 7.04 25.82
N GLN A 122 -1.13 6.71 26.44
CA GLN A 122 -0.82 7.20 27.78
C GLN A 122 -0.66 8.73 27.80
N ASN A 123 0.01 9.30 26.79
CA ASN A 123 0.18 10.73 26.67
C ASN A 123 -1.16 11.46 26.41
N LEU A 124 -2.06 10.88 25.61
CA LEU A 124 -3.41 11.42 25.43
C LEU A 124 -4.20 11.44 26.74
N ARG A 125 -4.11 10.37 27.55
CA ARG A 125 -4.71 10.34 28.89
C ARG A 125 -4.14 11.42 29.80
N ASN A 126 -2.82 11.61 29.78
CA ASN A 126 -2.15 12.66 30.56
C ASN A 126 -2.58 14.07 30.13
N ASN A 127 -2.91 14.26 28.85
CA ASN A 127 -3.45 15.51 28.31
C ASN A 127 -4.98 15.67 28.49
N GLY A 128 -5.62 14.78 29.24
CA GLY A 128 -7.03 14.92 29.67
C GLY A 128 -8.07 14.21 28.80
N PHE A 129 -7.67 13.47 27.76
CA PHE A 129 -8.62 12.65 27.00
C PHE A 129 -9.03 11.39 27.78
N THR A 130 -10.32 11.05 27.71
CA THR A 130 -10.81 9.73 28.09
C THR A 130 -10.58 8.75 26.93
N ILE A 131 -9.67 7.78 27.10
CA ILE A 131 -9.37 6.77 26.08
C ILE A 131 -9.95 5.42 26.48
N ASN A 132 -10.89 4.90 25.69
CA ASN A 132 -11.44 3.55 25.82
C ASN A 132 -10.88 2.64 24.73
N GLU A 133 -10.35 1.49 25.13
CA GLU A 133 -9.76 0.49 24.23
C GLU A 133 -10.69 -0.74 24.21
N TYR A 134 -11.24 -1.06 23.03
CA TYR A 134 -12.10 -2.23 22.79
C TYR A 134 -11.39 -3.24 21.86
N ASN A 135 -10.67 -4.21 22.42
CA ASN A 135 -10.06 -5.32 21.67
C ASN A 135 -11.02 -6.51 21.60
N ASN A 136 -10.85 -7.40 20.62
CA ASN A 136 -11.85 -8.43 20.27
C ASN A 136 -13.24 -7.83 20.01
N HIS A 137 -13.31 -6.60 19.51
CA HIS A 137 -14.56 -5.91 19.20
C HIS A 137 -14.61 -5.62 17.71
N ASN A 138 -15.22 -6.55 16.98
CA ASN A 138 -15.47 -6.39 15.55
C ASN A 138 -16.62 -5.40 15.33
N VAL A 139 -16.37 -4.32 14.59
CA VAL A 139 -17.41 -3.40 14.13
C VAL A 139 -17.99 -3.98 12.84
N LEU A 140 -19.25 -4.40 12.90
CA LEU A 140 -19.95 -5.07 11.81
C LEU A 140 -20.59 -4.09 10.84
N ASP A 141 -21.08 -2.94 11.35
CA ASP A 141 -21.76 -1.95 10.53
C ASP A 141 -21.68 -0.54 11.12
N ILE A 142 -21.93 0.46 10.29
CA ILE A 142 -21.92 1.89 10.64
C ILE A 142 -23.22 2.50 10.14
N LYS A 143 -24.00 3.10 11.06
CA LYS A 143 -25.32 3.65 10.73
C LYS A 143 -25.49 5.09 11.21
N PRO A 144 -25.60 6.07 10.31
CA PRO A 144 -25.94 7.43 10.67
C PRO A 144 -27.34 7.49 11.29
N ILE A 145 -27.45 8.08 12.49
CA ILE A 145 -28.74 8.30 13.16
C ILE A 145 -29.23 9.74 12.91
N SER A 146 -28.29 10.68 12.78
CA SER A 146 -28.55 12.08 12.49
C SER A 146 -27.29 12.73 11.90
N ASN A 147 -27.41 13.99 11.46
CA ASN A 147 -26.29 14.76 10.93
C ASN A 147 -25.11 14.98 11.91
N THR A 148 -25.24 14.61 13.19
CA THR A 148 -24.22 14.82 14.23
C THR A 148 -23.93 13.57 15.06
N THR A 149 -24.63 12.46 14.78
CA THR A 149 -24.51 11.22 15.55
C THR A 149 -24.58 10.02 14.62
N THR A 150 -23.56 9.17 14.72
CA THR A 150 -23.50 7.88 14.02
C THR A 150 -23.34 6.76 15.04
N GLU A 151 -23.98 5.63 14.75
CA GLU A 151 -23.92 4.42 15.55
C GLU A 151 -22.97 3.40 14.94
N LEU A 152 -22.11 2.83 15.78
CA LEU A 152 -21.31 1.66 15.48
C LEU A 152 -22.01 0.42 16.00
N ILE A 153 -22.23 -0.54 15.12
CA ILE A 153 -22.87 -1.81 15.43
C ILE A 153 -21.78 -2.86 15.57
N THR A 154 -21.74 -3.53 16.72
CA THR A 154 -20.83 -4.65 17.00
C THR A 154 -21.66 -5.91 17.28
N GLU A 155 -21.01 -7.05 17.42
CA GLU A 155 -21.67 -8.32 17.78
C GLU A 155 -22.48 -8.25 19.08
N THR A 156 -22.06 -7.42 20.03
CA THR A 156 -22.63 -7.42 21.39
C THR A 156 -23.35 -6.13 21.76
N LYS A 157 -22.95 -4.98 21.19
CA LYS A 157 -23.41 -3.65 21.60
C LYS A 157 -23.44 -2.66 20.45
N HIS A 158 -24.26 -1.63 20.63
CA HIS A 158 -24.29 -0.45 19.76
C HIS A 158 -23.70 0.74 20.51
N PHE A 159 -22.85 1.51 19.83
CA PHE A 159 -22.16 2.66 20.41
C PHE A 159 -22.43 3.91 19.59
N LYS A 160 -22.67 5.07 20.22
CA LYS A 160 -22.97 6.33 19.54
C LYS A 160 -21.83 7.32 19.65
N PHE A 161 -21.44 7.89 18.52
CA PHE A 161 -20.31 8.81 18.38
C PHE A 161 -20.68 10.03 17.53
N ASN A 162 -19.94 11.12 17.73
CA ASN A 162 -20.08 12.36 16.96
C ASN A 162 -19.14 12.40 15.75
N LYS A 163 -18.01 11.70 15.86
CA LYS A 163 -17.04 11.52 14.78
C LYS A 163 -16.58 10.07 14.76
N ILE A 164 -16.35 9.53 13.57
CA ILE A 164 -15.84 8.18 13.32
C ILE A 164 -14.72 8.31 12.31
N ILE A 165 -13.59 7.68 12.62
CA ILE A 165 -12.46 7.48 11.73
C ILE A 165 -12.41 5.99 11.40
N ILE A 166 -12.61 5.64 10.13
CA ILE A 166 -12.43 4.28 9.62
C ILE A 166 -10.94 4.15 9.26
N ALA A 167 -10.23 3.29 9.98
CA ALA A 167 -8.81 3.00 9.80
C ALA A 167 -8.57 1.47 9.82
N THR A 168 -9.48 0.73 9.19
CA THR A 168 -9.55 -0.74 9.20
C THR A 168 -8.41 -1.42 8.44
N GLY A 169 -7.68 -0.67 7.62
CA GLY A 169 -6.55 -1.17 6.85
C GLY A 169 -7.02 -2.01 5.67
N HIS A 170 -6.81 -3.32 5.71
CA HIS A 170 -7.08 -4.20 4.58
C HIS A 170 -8.29 -5.12 4.83
N HIS A 171 -9.01 -5.42 3.75
CA HIS A 171 -10.13 -6.35 3.72
C HIS A 171 -9.90 -7.40 2.63
N TRP A 172 -9.93 -8.67 2.99
CA TRP A 172 -9.96 -9.79 2.03
C TRP A 172 -11.27 -10.53 2.21
N LYS A 173 -11.95 -10.80 1.10
CA LYS A 173 -12.97 -11.84 1.09
C LYS A 173 -12.28 -13.19 1.23
N LYS A 174 -12.94 -14.12 1.93
CA LYS A 174 -12.42 -15.46 2.19
C LYS A 174 -13.08 -16.44 1.25
N GLU A 175 -12.49 -16.67 0.09
CA GLU A 175 -12.89 -17.74 -0.83
C GLU A 175 -11.77 -18.78 -1.00
N ASN A 176 -11.21 -19.25 0.13
CA ASN A 176 -10.27 -20.38 0.08
C ASN A 176 -11.08 -21.66 -0.24
N ASN A 177 -10.58 -22.46 -1.17
CA ASN A 177 -11.05 -23.82 -1.39
C ASN A 177 -9.88 -24.76 -1.07
N ALA A 178 -9.70 -25.05 0.22
CA ALA A 178 -8.58 -25.84 0.71
C ALA A 178 -8.60 -27.28 0.16
N GLU A 179 -9.79 -27.84 -0.07
CA GLU A 179 -9.95 -29.17 -0.70
C GLU A 179 -9.41 -29.17 -2.13
N ALA A 180 -9.60 -28.09 -2.88
CA ALA A 180 -9.01 -27.90 -4.20
C ALA A 180 -7.57 -27.35 -4.21
N GLY A 181 -6.97 -27.18 -3.03
CA GLY A 181 -5.64 -26.57 -2.90
C GLY A 181 -5.57 -25.10 -3.28
N TYR A 182 -6.71 -24.40 -3.41
CA TYR A 182 -6.77 -23.00 -3.79
C TYR A 182 -6.84 -22.07 -2.57
N PHE A 183 -5.94 -21.09 -2.52
CA PHE A 183 -5.91 -20.05 -1.50
C PHE A 183 -6.02 -18.68 -2.17
N ASP A 184 -7.11 -17.96 -1.89
CA ASP A 184 -7.43 -16.67 -2.53
C ASP A 184 -6.57 -15.49 -2.05
N SER A 185 -5.81 -15.71 -1.00
CA SER A 185 -4.92 -14.73 -0.39
C SER A 185 -3.82 -15.49 0.36
N PRO A 186 -2.60 -14.94 0.51
CA PRO A 186 -1.59 -15.58 1.34
C PRO A 186 -1.93 -15.48 2.84
N TRP A 187 -2.82 -14.57 3.24
CA TRP A 187 -3.07 -14.23 4.64
C TRP A 187 -4.22 -15.06 5.27
N PRO A 188 -4.14 -15.39 6.58
CA PRO A 188 -2.93 -15.45 7.39
C PRO A 188 -1.98 -16.54 6.86
N ILE A 189 -0.67 -16.28 6.87
CA ILE A 189 0.32 -17.13 6.20
C ILE A 189 0.38 -18.54 6.77
N PHE A 190 0.03 -18.70 8.04
CA PHE A 190 0.02 -19.98 8.73
C PHE A 190 -0.95 -21.00 8.13
N LYS A 191 -2.01 -20.57 7.42
CA LYS A 191 -2.91 -21.50 6.70
C LYS A 191 -2.21 -22.21 5.53
N LEU A 192 -1.09 -21.66 5.07
CA LEU A 192 -0.29 -22.22 3.98
C LEU A 192 0.75 -23.22 4.49
N LEU A 193 1.00 -23.22 5.80
CA LEU A 193 2.02 -24.03 6.44
C LEU A 193 1.42 -25.37 6.87
N ASN A 194 2.26 -26.40 6.90
CA ASN A 194 1.84 -27.70 7.39
C ASN A 194 2.09 -27.79 8.90
N ASN A 195 1.05 -28.08 9.68
CA ASN A 195 1.13 -28.06 11.15
C ASN A 195 1.83 -29.29 11.74
N ASN A 196 2.07 -30.34 10.94
CA ASN A 196 2.56 -31.63 11.41
C ASN A 196 4.07 -31.89 11.13
N ASN A 197 4.87 -30.86 10.86
CA ASN A 197 6.27 -31.00 10.37
C ASN A 197 6.40 -31.82 9.07
N ASP A 198 5.31 -31.95 8.33
CA ASP A 198 5.27 -32.61 7.03
C ASP A 198 5.81 -31.68 5.94
N TYR A 199 6.57 -32.26 5.01
CA TYR A 199 7.19 -31.55 3.89
C TYR A 199 6.28 -31.61 2.67
N TYR A 200 6.10 -30.47 2.02
CA TYR A 200 5.59 -30.46 0.65
C TYR A 200 6.66 -31.02 -0.27
N ASN A 201 6.25 -31.97 -1.11
CA ASN A 201 7.08 -32.73 -2.04
C ASN A 201 6.53 -32.62 -3.47
N PHE A 202 5.95 -31.45 -3.79
CA PHE A 202 5.30 -31.13 -5.05
C PHE A 202 5.47 -29.65 -5.38
N ASN A 203 5.20 -29.30 -6.64
CA ASN A 203 5.26 -27.92 -7.12
C ASN A 203 4.05 -27.09 -6.61
N ILE A 204 4.34 -25.90 -6.10
CA ILE A 204 3.37 -24.93 -5.56
C ILE A 204 3.32 -23.73 -6.50
N GLY A 205 2.12 -23.42 -7.00
CA GLY A 205 1.91 -22.26 -7.85
C GLY A 205 1.56 -21.03 -7.01
N ILE A 206 2.16 -19.89 -7.33
CA ILE A 206 1.84 -18.62 -6.71
C ILE A 206 1.51 -17.61 -7.82
N LEU A 207 0.33 -17.00 -7.77
CA LEU A 207 0.00 -15.87 -8.64
C LEU A 207 0.59 -14.59 -8.06
N GLY A 208 1.43 -13.92 -8.84
CA GLY A 208 2.17 -12.72 -8.47
C GLY A 208 3.62 -13.01 -8.08
N ALA A 209 4.50 -12.04 -8.37
CA ALA A 209 5.92 -12.08 -8.07
C ALA A 209 6.37 -10.83 -7.27
N SER A 210 5.59 -10.46 -6.25
CA SER A 210 5.81 -9.26 -5.42
C SER A 210 6.04 -9.60 -3.94
N LEU A 211 6.14 -8.59 -3.07
CA LEU A 211 6.42 -8.76 -1.63
C LEU A 211 5.51 -9.79 -0.93
N SER A 212 4.21 -9.82 -1.24
CA SER A 212 3.29 -10.79 -0.63
C SER A 212 3.58 -12.23 -1.08
N ALA A 213 3.97 -12.42 -2.34
CA ALA A 213 4.39 -13.72 -2.85
C ALA A 213 5.70 -14.16 -2.17
N PHE A 214 6.65 -13.23 -1.97
CA PHE A 214 7.92 -13.54 -1.33
C PHE A 214 7.81 -13.84 0.16
N ASP A 215 6.81 -13.29 0.86
CA ASP A 215 6.47 -13.71 2.22
C ASP A 215 6.08 -15.20 2.25
N VAL A 216 5.30 -15.67 1.27
CA VAL A 216 4.96 -17.10 1.11
C VAL A 216 6.20 -17.92 0.80
N VAL A 217 7.01 -17.50 -0.18
CA VAL A 217 8.26 -18.18 -0.56
C VAL A 217 9.17 -18.34 0.65
N THR A 218 9.40 -17.26 1.38
CA THR A 218 10.32 -17.23 2.53
C THR A 218 9.80 -18.12 3.66
N SER A 219 8.51 -18.05 3.96
CA SER A 219 7.88 -18.89 4.99
C SER A 219 7.96 -20.38 4.64
N LEU A 220 7.71 -20.75 3.39
CA LEU A 220 7.81 -22.15 2.95
C LEU A 220 9.27 -22.63 2.92
N ALA A 221 10.18 -21.86 2.35
CA ALA A 221 11.59 -22.22 2.24
C ALA A 221 12.24 -22.56 3.59
N HIS A 222 12.00 -21.74 4.62
CA HIS A 222 12.53 -21.97 5.97
C HIS A 222 12.03 -23.27 6.64
N ARG A 223 10.98 -23.90 6.11
CA ARG A 223 10.44 -25.18 6.61
C ARG A 223 10.83 -26.38 5.75
N HIS A 224 11.21 -26.16 4.50
CA HIS A 224 11.50 -27.23 3.53
C HIS A 224 12.99 -27.43 3.26
N GLY A 225 13.85 -26.62 3.88
CA GLY A 225 15.29 -26.77 3.78
C GLY A 225 16.02 -25.91 4.80
N LYS A 226 17.32 -25.73 4.58
CA LYS A 226 18.19 -24.96 5.46
C LYS A 226 18.98 -23.94 4.65
N PHE A 227 19.05 -22.73 5.18
CA PHE A 227 19.93 -21.70 4.66
C PHE A 227 21.29 -21.75 5.36
N SER A 228 22.36 -21.62 4.58
CA SER A 228 23.73 -21.47 5.10
C SER A 228 24.49 -20.42 4.30
N ARG A 229 25.27 -19.58 4.98
CA ARG A 229 26.12 -18.58 4.31
C ARG A 229 27.51 -19.18 4.07
N LYS A 230 27.96 -19.22 2.81
CA LYS A 230 29.30 -19.67 2.40
C LYS A 230 29.91 -18.61 1.48
N LYS A 231 31.12 -18.14 1.78
CA LYS A 231 31.83 -17.09 1.00
C LYS A 231 30.94 -15.86 0.70
N ASN A 232 30.25 -15.35 1.73
CA ASN A 232 29.29 -14.24 1.63
C ASN A 232 28.07 -14.48 0.72
N LYS A 233 27.85 -15.70 0.21
CA LYS A 233 26.65 -16.04 -0.57
C LYS A 233 25.74 -16.96 0.26
N LEU A 234 24.45 -16.67 0.23
CA LEU A 234 23.43 -17.52 0.83
C LEU A 234 23.21 -18.76 -0.06
N HIS A 235 23.16 -19.94 0.56
CA HIS A 235 22.90 -21.21 -0.11
C HIS A 235 21.71 -21.87 0.56
N PHE A 236 20.82 -22.44 -0.25
CA PHE A 236 19.69 -23.24 0.21
C PHE A 236 19.99 -24.72 -0.02
N GLU A 237 19.78 -25.53 1.00
CA GLU A 237 19.84 -26.99 0.91
C GLU A 237 18.45 -27.54 1.23
N LEU A 238 17.83 -28.18 0.22
CA LEU A 238 16.52 -28.80 0.35
C LEU A 238 16.58 -30.00 1.31
N ASP A 239 15.59 -30.14 2.20
CA ASP A 239 15.49 -31.32 3.07
C ASP A 239 15.22 -32.57 2.23
N PRO A 240 15.90 -33.71 2.46
CA PRO A 240 15.67 -34.95 1.72
C PRO A 240 14.23 -35.47 1.76
N ARG A 241 13.41 -35.06 2.73
CA ARG A 241 11.98 -35.40 2.81
C ARG A 241 11.09 -34.54 1.92
N ALA A 242 11.62 -33.43 1.40
CA ALA A 242 10.93 -32.46 0.56
C ALA A 242 11.22 -32.64 -0.93
N ILE A 243 11.70 -33.81 -1.38
CA ILE A 243 12.01 -34.05 -2.79
C ILE A 243 10.78 -33.75 -3.66
N GLY A 244 10.92 -32.85 -4.63
CA GLY A 244 9.82 -32.37 -5.47
C GLY A 244 9.21 -31.04 -5.01
N PHE A 245 9.65 -30.49 -3.87
CA PHE A 245 9.35 -29.11 -3.49
C PHE A 245 9.89 -28.14 -4.53
N LYS A 246 8.99 -27.40 -5.16
CA LYS A 246 9.31 -26.31 -6.07
C LYS A 246 8.23 -25.24 -5.94
N ILE A 247 8.61 -23.99 -6.17
CA ILE A 247 7.66 -22.87 -6.24
C ILE A 247 7.71 -22.29 -7.65
N THR A 248 6.58 -22.27 -8.34
CA THR A 248 6.43 -21.57 -9.61
C THR A 248 5.67 -20.27 -9.37
N LEU A 249 6.37 -19.15 -9.49
CA LEU A 249 5.76 -17.82 -9.53
C LEU A 249 5.16 -17.60 -10.92
N HIS A 250 3.96 -17.02 -10.99
CA HIS A 250 3.32 -16.59 -12.23
C HIS A 250 3.17 -15.08 -12.21
N ASP A 251 3.76 -14.40 -13.20
CA ASP A 251 3.64 -12.95 -13.36
C ASP A 251 3.32 -12.61 -14.82
N ALA A 252 2.42 -11.65 -15.03
CA ALA A 252 1.92 -11.32 -16.35
C ALA A 252 2.99 -10.75 -17.30
N ASN A 253 4.05 -10.15 -16.76
CA ASN A 253 5.17 -9.60 -17.54
C ASN A 253 6.49 -10.35 -17.27
N GLY A 254 6.45 -11.40 -16.44
CA GLY A 254 7.63 -12.13 -16.01
C GLY A 254 8.61 -11.29 -15.20
N TRP A 255 8.14 -10.27 -14.48
CA TRP A 255 9.01 -9.35 -13.74
C TRP A 255 9.27 -9.81 -12.31
N LEU A 256 10.47 -9.51 -11.82
CA LEU A 256 10.77 -9.45 -10.39
C LEU A 256 10.97 -7.98 -10.02
N PRO A 257 10.53 -7.52 -8.84
CA PRO A 257 10.66 -6.13 -8.46
C PRO A 257 12.14 -5.74 -8.32
N HIS A 258 12.41 -4.47 -8.58
CA HIS A 258 13.71 -3.87 -8.34
C HIS A 258 14.13 -4.00 -6.87
N LEU A 259 15.44 -4.06 -6.66
CA LEU A 259 16.02 -4.15 -5.33
C LEU A 259 16.01 -2.80 -4.60
N GLN A 260 15.97 -2.87 -3.27
CA GLN A 260 16.18 -1.73 -2.40
C GLN A 260 17.48 -1.01 -2.77
N TYR A 261 17.40 0.31 -2.82
CA TYR A 261 18.49 1.19 -3.21
C TYR A 261 18.75 2.27 -2.15
N GLU A 262 19.97 2.81 -2.17
CA GLU A 262 20.37 3.90 -1.29
C GLU A 262 19.63 5.19 -1.69
N GLN A 263 19.14 5.94 -0.70
CA GLN A 263 18.38 7.18 -0.91
C GLN A 263 19.12 8.36 -0.25
N GLU A 264 19.09 9.54 -0.90
CA GLU A 264 19.60 10.79 -0.31
C GLU A 264 18.56 11.38 0.67
N GLN A 265 17.27 11.27 0.34
CA GLN A 265 16.12 11.73 1.11
C GLN A 265 15.11 10.57 1.28
N PRO A 266 15.30 9.70 2.29
CA PRO A 266 14.42 8.54 2.52
C PRO A 266 12.96 8.92 2.86
N PHE A 267 12.75 10.15 3.33
CA PHE A 267 11.42 10.65 3.67
C PHE A 267 10.80 11.41 2.48
N ARG A 268 9.60 11.02 2.06
CA ARG A 268 8.91 11.62 0.91
C ARG A 268 8.25 12.93 1.31
N GLU A 269 8.38 13.95 0.46
CA GLU A 269 7.82 15.27 0.68
C GLU A 269 6.91 15.68 -0.48
N MET A 270 5.63 15.92 -0.19
CA MET A 270 4.60 16.26 -1.19
C MET A 270 5.00 17.40 -2.14
N TYR A 271 5.83 18.35 -1.68
CA TYR A 271 6.26 19.51 -2.45
C TYR A 271 7.79 19.64 -2.49
N ARG A 272 8.53 18.53 -2.56
CA ARG A 272 10.01 18.56 -2.70
C ARG A 272 10.45 19.23 -3.99
N HIS A 273 9.77 18.91 -5.10
CA HIS A 273 10.20 19.29 -6.47
C HIS A 273 9.33 20.37 -7.12
N THR A 274 8.29 20.85 -6.44
CA THR A 274 7.39 21.90 -6.93
C THR A 274 6.82 22.67 -5.75
N THR A 275 6.18 23.81 -5.99
CA THR A 275 5.35 24.47 -4.99
C THR A 275 3.88 24.09 -5.19
N ARG A 276 3.11 24.25 -4.13
CA ARG A 276 1.66 24.10 -4.17
C ARG A 276 1.04 25.02 -5.23
N GLU A 277 1.44 26.28 -5.27
CA GLU A 277 0.93 27.28 -6.21
C GLU A 277 1.24 26.87 -7.66
N ALA A 278 2.48 26.49 -7.94
CA ALA A 278 2.90 26.06 -9.27
C ALA A 278 2.10 24.83 -9.76
N LEU A 279 1.81 23.86 -8.87
CA LEU A 279 0.98 22.71 -9.22
C LEU A 279 -0.45 23.14 -9.58
N PHE A 280 -1.07 24.02 -8.78
CA PHE A 280 -2.43 24.48 -9.06
C PHE A 280 -2.54 25.38 -10.29
N GLU A 281 -1.45 26.06 -10.68
CA GLU A 281 -1.37 26.83 -11.93
C GLU A 281 -1.35 25.94 -13.18
N LEU A 282 -1.09 24.62 -13.04
CA LEU A 282 -1.14 23.67 -14.16
C LEU A 282 -2.56 23.24 -14.55
N LYS A 283 -3.56 23.60 -13.75
CA LYS A 283 -4.95 23.25 -14.04
C LYS A 283 -5.42 23.97 -15.30
N ASN A 284 -6.22 23.28 -16.10
CA ASN A 284 -6.85 23.87 -17.27
C ASN A 284 -8.07 24.74 -16.89
N ASP A 285 -8.72 25.35 -17.88
CA ASP A 285 -9.92 26.19 -17.68
C ASP A 285 -11.13 25.47 -17.06
N LYS A 286 -11.09 24.12 -17.02
CA LYS A 286 -12.12 23.26 -16.41
C LYS A 286 -11.70 22.73 -15.03
N ASP A 287 -10.63 23.27 -14.47
CA ASP A 287 -10.05 22.88 -13.17
C ASP A 287 -9.45 21.47 -13.10
N ASN A 288 -9.20 20.84 -14.26
CA ASN A 288 -8.56 19.52 -14.32
C ASN A 288 -7.03 19.66 -14.42
N LEU A 289 -6.31 18.74 -13.78
CA LEU A 289 -4.87 18.58 -13.92
C LEU A 289 -4.59 17.47 -14.94
N PHE A 290 -4.02 17.82 -16.09
CA PHE A 290 -3.59 16.82 -17.06
C PHE A 290 -2.26 16.19 -16.66
N ILE A 291 -2.19 14.86 -16.66
CA ILE A 291 -0.98 14.16 -16.22
C ILE A 291 0.24 14.45 -17.08
N GLU A 292 0.05 14.64 -18.39
CA GLU A 292 1.14 15.03 -19.30
C GLU A 292 1.62 16.46 -19.06
N THR A 293 0.73 17.37 -18.66
CA THR A 293 1.13 18.73 -18.23
C THR A 293 1.94 18.66 -16.95
N TYR A 294 1.53 17.83 -15.98
CA TYR A 294 2.29 17.58 -14.76
C TYR A 294 3.68 16.99 -15.08
N PHE A 295 3.73 16.02 -16.00
CA PHE A 295 4.98 15.43 -16.46
C PHE A 295 5.91 16.47 -17.08
N ASP A 296 5.44 17.25 -18.05
CA ASP A 296 6.29 18.23 -18.74
C ASP A 296 6.77 19.36 -17.82
N LYS A 297 5.90 19.88 -16.95
CA LYS A 297 6.18 21.07 -16.14
C LYS A 297 6.87 20.78 -14.82
N ILE A 298 6.64 19.61 -14.23
CA ILE A 298 7.16 19.27 -12.90
C ILE A 298 8.07 18.05 -12.97
N CYS A 299 7.64 16.92 -13.53
CA CYS A 299 8.45 15.70 -13.52
C CYS A 299 9.72 15.85 -14.37
N ARG A 300 9.59 16.28 -15.63
CA ARG A 300 10.70 16.40 -16.59
C ARG A 300 11.87 17.22 -16.03
N PRO A 301 11.70 18.46 -15.53
CA PRO A 301 12.83 19.21 -14.98
C PRO A 301 13.42 18.60 -13.71
N ALA A 302 12.62 17.94 -12.86
CA ALA A 302 13.13 17.24 -11.68
C ALA A 302 13.93 15.98 -12.06
N LEU A 303 13.39 15.16 -12.96
CA LEU A 303 14.02 13.95 -13.48
C LEU A 303 15.30 14.26 -14.26
N LEU A 304 15.35 15.33 -15.05
CA LEU A 304 16.59 15.75 -15.73
C LEU A 304 17.73 15.98 -14.73
N LYS A 305 17.48 16.71 -13.64
CA LYS A 305 18.49 16.94 -12.59
C LYS A 305 18.91 15.65 -11.90
N ALA A 306 17.96 14.76 -11.63
CA ALA A 306 18.23 13.48 -10.98
C ALA A 306 19.08 12.55 -11.88
N LEU A 307 18.70 12.43 -13.15
CA LEU A 307 19.41 11.62 -14.14
C LEU A 307 20.81 12.16 -14.44
N GLU A 308 21.02 13.49 -14.38
CA GLU A 308 22.35 14.11 -14.47
C GLU A 308 23.26 13.65 -13.32
N LYS A 309 22.75 13.60 -12.08
CA LYS A 309 23.49 13.05 -10.93
C LYS A 309 23.82 11.56 -11.13
N ASP A 310 22.89 10.80 -11.69
CA ASP A 310 23.06 9.37 -11.97
C ASP A 310 23.89 9.08 -13.24
N GLN A 311 24.17 10.11 -14.05
CA GLN A 311 24.94 10.07 -15.30
C GLN A 311 24.32 9.21 -16.42
N ILE A 312 22.98 9.17 -16.50
CA ILE A 312 22.24 8.38 -17.50
C ILE A 312 22.00 9.21 -18.78
N LYS A 313 23.07 9.47 -19.54
CA LYS A 313 23.09 10.39 -20.69
C LYS A 313 22.03 10.09 -21.75
N GLU A 314 21.83 8.83 -22.08
CA GLU A 314 20.87 8.41 -23.11
C GLU A 314 19.43 8.83 -22.78
N VAL A 315 19.01 8.73 -21.51
CA VAL A 315 17.66 9.12 -21.08
C VAL A 315 17.54 10.65 -20.96
N ILE A 316 18.63 11.31 -20.56
CA ILE A 316 18.70 12.79 -20.52
C ILE A 316 18.46 13.38 -21.91
N ASP A 317 19.09 12.82 -22.94
CA ASP A 317 18.96 13.31 -24.31
C ASP A 317 17.55 13.10 -24.86
N LEU A 318 16.89 11.98 -24.51
CA LEU A 318 15.48 11.75 -24.81
C LEU A 318 14.57 12.75 -24.08
N LEU A 319 14.75 12.94 -22.77
CA LEU A 319 13.93 13.85 -21.96
C LEU A 319 14.05 15.34 -22.37
N LYS A 320 15.18 15.74 -22.96
CA LYS A 320 15.37 17.10 -23.53
C LYS A 320 14.48 17.34 -24.74
N ASN A 321 14.06 16.29 -25.45
CA ASN A 321 13.08 16.43 -26.51
C ASN A 321 11.69 16.64 -25.89
N LYS A 322 11.07 17.78 -26.16
CA LYS A 322 9.73 18.12 -25.63
C LYS A 322 8.62 17.22 -26.15
N SER A 323 8.84 16.51 -27.27
CA SER A 323 7.87 15.51 -27.75
C SER A 323 7.96 14.18 -27.03
N PHE A 324 8.95 13.98 -26.15
CA PHE A 324 9.12 12.74 -25.40
C PHE A 324 8.18 12.73 -24.21
N ASP A 325 7.07 12.00 -24.30
CA ASP A 325 5.96 12.00 -23.34
C ASP A 325 6.20 11.07 -22.13
N PHE A 326 5.26 11.04 -21.18
CA PHE A 326 5.41 10.25 -19.97
C PHE A 326 5.38 8.75 -20.27
N LYS A 327 4.53 8.31 -21.19
CA LYS A 327 4.47 6.89 -21.59
C LYS A 327 5.83 6.42 -22.16
N GLN A 328 6.41 7.21 -23.05
CA GLN A 328 7.71 6.89 -23.64
C GLN A 328 8.83 6.88 -22.59
N PHE A 329 8.78 7.75 -21.58
CA PHE A 329 9.69 7.67 -20.43
C PHE A 329 9.53 6.35 -19.68
N ILE A 330 8.30 5.96 -19.33
CA ILE A 330 7.98 4.70 -18.64
C ILE A 330 8.48 3.51 -19.45
N ASP A 331 8.11 3.42 -20.73
CA ASP A 331 8.51 2.32 -21.62
C ASP A 331 10.05 2.23 -21.75
N THR A 332 10.73 3.37 -21.82
CA THR A 332 12.20 3.43 -21.90
C THR A 332 12.86 2.93 -20.61
N MET A 333 12.32 3.30 -19.45
CA MET A 333 12.87 2.90 -18.16
C MET A 333 12.52 1.45 -17.83
N ALA A 334 11.31 0.98 -18.16
CA ALA A 334 10.87 -0.40 -17.97
C ALA A 334 11.74 -1.38 -18.78
N LYS A 335 12.07 -1.06 -20.04
CA LYS A 335 12.96 -1.87 -20.89
C LYS A 335 14.35 -2.09 -20.30
N LYS A 336 14.82 -1.19 -19.43
CA LYS A 336 16.11 -1.36 -18.73
C LYS A 336 16.04 -2.43 -17.63
N HIS A 337 14.83 -2.81 -17.23
CA HIS A 337 14.51 -3.84 -16.25
C HIS A 337 13.94 -5.12 -16.87
N GLU A 338 13.96 -5.23 -18.21
CA GLU A 338 13.56 -6.45 -18.90
C GLU A 338 14.74 -7.42 -19.00
N TYR A 339 14.52 -8.64 -18.51
CA TYR A 339 15.49 -9.70 -18.56
C TYR A 339 14.89 -10.95 -19.20
N VAL A 340 15.68 -11.63 -20.04
CA VAL A 340 15.31 -12.96 -20.54
C VAL A 340 15.10 -13.94 -19.38
N ASN A 341 15.83 -13.75 -18.29
CA ASN A 341 15.66 -14.48 -17.04
C ASN A 341 15.78 -13.50 -15.86
N SER A 342 14.66 -13.26 -15.18
CA SER A 342 14.55 -12.27 -14.11
C SER A 342 15.41 -12.60 -12.89
N PHE A 343 15.67 -13.88 -12.59
CA PHE A 343 16.63 -14.24 -11.53
C PHE A 343 18.08 -13.92 -11.90
N VAL A 344 18.45 -14.08 -13.18
CA VAL A 344 19.77 -13.64 -13.68
C VAL A 344 19.88 -12.11 -13.64
N GLY A 345 18.80 -11.40 -13.97
CA GLY A 345 18.70 -9.94 -13.81
C GLY A 345 18.89 -9.50 -12.36
N MET A 346 18.09 -10.05 -11.46
CA MET A 346 18.16 -9.80 -10.00
C MET A 346 19.57 -10.04 -9.44
N ARG A 347 20.28 -11.07 -9.91
CA ARG A 347 21.68 -11.31 -9.49
C ARG A 347 22.60 -10.15 -9.86
N LYS A 348 22.47 -9.60 -11.06
CA LYS A 348 23.26 -8.44 -11.52
C LYS A 348 22.90 -7.19 -10.71
N GLU A 349 21.62 -6.99 -10.44
CA GLU A 349 21.15 -5.88 -9.61
C GLU A 349 21.68 -5.97 -8.18
N LEU A 350 21.68 -7.16 -7.58
CA LEU A 350 22.19 -7.36 -6.23
C LEU A 350 23.68 -7.01 -6.13
N GLU A 351 24.48 -7.44 -7.12
CA GLU A 351 25.89 -7.07 -7.19
C GLU A 351 26.12 -5.56 -7.36
N LEU A 352 25.23 -4.88 -8.08
CA LEU A 352 25.28 -3.42 -8.25
C LEU A 352 24.86 -2.71 -6.96
N ALA A 353 23.74 -3.10 -6.36
CA ALA A 353 23.22 -2.57 -5.12
C ALA A 353 24.26 -2.68 -3.99
N ASP A 354 24.91 -3.84 -3.84
CA ASP A 354 26.01 -4.03 -2.88
C ASP A 354 27.17 -3.06 -3.08
N LYS A 355 27.55 -2.77 -4.34
CA LYS A 355 28.63 -1.83 -4.65
C LYS A 355 28.22 -0.39 -4.36
N LEU A 356 26.97 -0.03 -4.64
CA LEU A 356 26.43 1.31 -4.39
C LEU A 356 26.25 1.57 -2.90
N LEU A 357 25.70 0.61 -2.17
CA LEU A 357 25.53 0.66 -0.71
C LEU A 357 26.87 0.83 0.01
N LYS A 358 27.90 0.07 -0.37
CA LYS A 358 29.26 0.20 0.20
C LYS A 358 29.91 1.57 -0.08
N ARG A 359 29.38 2.33 -1.03
CA ARG A 359 29.87 3.66 -1.42
C ARG A 359 28.92 4.78 -0.99
N ASN A 360 27.82 4.46 -0.30
CA ASN A 360 26.73 5.38 0.03
C ASN A 360 26.31 6.21 -1.20
N LYS A 361 26.09 5.53 -2.34
CA LYS A 361 25.74 6.20 -3.61
C LYS A 361 24.25 5.99 -3.92
N PRO A 362 23.42 7.05 -3.81
CA PRO A 362 22.00 6.97 -4.12
C PRO A 362 21.68 6.73 -5.60
N ILE A 363 20.44 6.30 -5.85
CA ILE A 363 19.81 6.31 -7.18
C ILE A 363 18.78 7.44 -7.22
N HIS A 364 19.20 8.60 -7.70
CA HIS A 364 18.44 9.84 -7.53
C HIS A 364 17.16 9.87 -8.37
N TRP A 365 17.15 9.26 -9.57
CA TRP A 365 15.97 9.29 -10.44
C TRP A 365 14.81 8.48 -9.88
N MET A 366 15.08 7.34 -9.23
CA MET A 366 14.05 6.51 -8.60
C MET A 366 13.43 7.24 -7.40
N GLU A 367 14.28 7.80 -6.54
CA GLU A 367 13.88 8.64 -5.40
C GLU A 367 13.05 9.84 -5.84
N THR A 368 13.52 10.58 -6.86
CA THR A 368 12.80 11.75 -7.41
C THR A 368 11.45 11.35 -8.01
N LEU A 369 11.38 10.23 -8.74
CA LEU A 369 10.12 9.76 -9.29
C LEU A 369 9.14 9.36 -8.19
N ASP A 370 9.61 8.68 -7.14
CA ASP A 370 8.78 8.30 -6.00
C ASP A 370 8.16 9.53 -5.32
N ASP A 371 8.95 10.58 -5.07
CA ASP A 371 8.46 11.85 -4.53
C ASP A 371 7.43 12.56 -5.43
N LEU A 372 7.66 12.55 -6.75
CA LEU A 372 6.72 13.11 -7.73
C LEU A 372 5.39 12.36 -7.72
N MET A 373 5.43 11.03 -7.67
CA MET A 373 4.21 10.21 -7.65
C MET A 373 3.51 10.28 -6.30
N TYR A 374 4.26 10.41 -5.21
CA TYR A 374 3.73 10.70 -3.88
C TYR A 374 2.99 12.05 -3.85
N SER A 375 3.54 13.09 -4.49
CA SER A 375 2.87 14.38 -4.67
C SER A 375 1.57 14.25 -5.46
N LEU A 376 1.64 13.56 -6.60
CA LEU A 376 0.53 13.37 -7.53
C LEU A 376 -0.63 12.60 -6.90
N ASN A 377 -0.34 11.60 -6.06
CA ASN A 377 -1.33 10.79 -5.34
C ASN A 377 -2.36 11.61 -4.56
N PHE A 378 -1.97 12.76 -3.99
CA PHE A 378 -2.89 13.61 -3.22
C PHE A 378 -3.67 14.60 -4.10
N HIS A 379 -3.42 14.62 -5.41
CA HIS A 379 -4.04 15.53 -6.38
C HIS A 379 -4.78 14.80 -7.50
N THR A 380 -4.84 13.47 -7.48
CA THR A 380 -5.52 12.63 -8.50
C THR A 380 -7.01 12.89 -8.61
N GLU A 381 -7.65 13.48 -7.59
CA GLU A 381 -9.05 13.95 -7.71
C GLU A 381 -9.26 15.07 -8.75
N LEU A 382 -8.18 15.69 -9.22
CA LEU A 382 -8.18 16.67 -10.32
C LEU A 382 -8.07 16.02 -11.70
N PHE A 383 -7.90 14.70 -11.78
CA PHE A 383 -7.75 13.99 -13.05
C PHE A 383 -9.08 13.78 -13.76
N SER A 384 -9.02 13.73 -15.08
CA SER A 384 -10.10 13.16 -15.86
C SER A 384 -10.07 11.63 -15.79
N ALA A 385 -11.13 10.99 -16.29
CA ALA A 385 -11.18 9.53 -16.40
C ALA A 385 -10.02 8.96 -17.24
N GLU A 386 -9.65 9.65 -18.33
CA GLU A 386 -8.55 9.26 -19.21
C GLU A 386 -7.21 9.21 -18.47
N ASP A 387 -6.91 10.23 -17.64
CA ASP A 387 -5.68 10.28 -16.86
C ASP A 387 -5.69 9.25 -15.72
N HIS A 388 -6.84 8.95 -15.13
CA HIS A 388 -6.97 7.83 -14.19
C HIS A 388 -6.68 6.47 -14.84
N LEU A 389 -7.13 6.25 -16.09
CA LEU A 389 -6.84 5.03 -16.83
C LEU A 389 -5.35 4.94 -17.17
N PHE A 390 -4.76 6.03 -17.67
CA PHE A 390 -3.32 6.08 -17.94
C PHE A 390 -2.50 5.82 -16.67
N PHE A 391 -2.87 6.44 -15.55
CA PHE A 391 -2.21 6.21 -14.27
C PHE A 391 -2.30 4.74 -13.84
N ASN A 392 -3.47 4.14 -13.90
CA ASN A 392 -3.67 2.77 -13.42
C ASN A 392 -3.09 1.70 -14.35
N ASN A 393 -3.04 1.95 -15.66
CA ASN A 393 -2.60 0.96 -16.65
C ASN A 393 -1.10 1.06 -16.97
N GLU A 394 -0.51 2.25 -16.89
CA GLU A 394 0.88 2.48 -17.31
C GLU A 394 1.77 2.85 -16.10
N ILE A 395 1.41 3.91 -15.37
CA ILE A 395 2.25 4.44 -14.28
C ILE A 395 2.28 3.50 -13.08
N LYS A 396 1.12 3.11 -12.55
CA LYS A 396 1.03 2.30 -11.34
C LYS A 396 1.75 0.95 -11.48
N PRO A 397 1.59 0.17 -12.58
CA PRO A 397 2.34 -1.07 -12.77
C PRO A 397 3.85 -0.82 -12.87
N PHE A 398 4.27 0.25 -13.55
CA PHE A 398 5.68 0.63 -13.58
C PHE A 398 6.23 0.94 -12.18
N LEU A 399 5.56 1.78 -11.39
CA LEU A 399 6.00 2.11 -10.03
C LEU A 399 6.05 0.89 -9.11
N MET A 400 5.02 0.03 -9.17
CA MET A 400 4.94 -1.18 -8.33
C MET A 400 6.01 -2.23 -8.68
N ASN A 401 6.63 -2.15 -9.84
CA ASN A 401 7.69 -3.08 -10.25
C ASN A 401 9.08 -2.45 -10.20
N VAL A 402 9.18 -1.17 -10.53
CA VAL A 402 10.46 -0.47 -10.70
C VAL A 402 10.87 0.34 -9.49
N ILE A 403 9.90 0.87 -8.75
CA ILE A 403 10.17 1.68 -7.56
C ILE A 403 9.94 0.87 -6.28
N ALA A 404 9.15 -0.20 -6.34
CA ALA A 404 8.92 -1.08 -5.19
C ALA A 404 10.22 -1.79 -4.76
N ALA A 405 10.84 -1.26 -3.71
CA ALA A 405 12.11 -1.73 -3.16
C ALA A 405 11.98 -3.10 -2.46
N LEU A 406 12.43 -4.17 -3.13
CA LEU A 406 12.61 -5.48 -2.52
C LEU A 406 13.85 -5.47 -1.59
N PRO A 407 13.74 -5.87 -0.30
CA PRO A 407 14.91 -6.03 0.55
C PRO A 407 16.02 -6.87 -0.07
N LEU A 408 17.27 -6.43 0.08
CA LEU A 408 18.44 -7.16 -0.45
C LEU A 408 18.52 -8.58 0.12
N GLN A 409 18.18 -8.77 1.39
CA GLN A 409 18.13 -10.07 2.06
C GLN A 409 17.06 -11.00 1.44
N SER A 410 15.91 -10.46 1.02
CA SER A 410 14.88 -11.23 0.31
C SER A 410 15.38 -11.67 -1.06
N ALA A 411 16.12 -10.82 -1.78
CA ALA A 411 16.75 -11.19 -3.05
C ALA A 411 17.80 -12.29 -2.88
N GLU A 412 18.59 -12.28 -1.80
CA GLU A 412 19.53 -13.36 -1.49
C GLU A 412 18.81 -14.70 -1.28
N ILE A 413 17.65 -14.72 -0.59
CA ILE A 413 16.83 -15.93 -0.40
C ILE A 413 16.32 -16.44 -1.75
N LEU A 414 15.74 -15.56 -2.57
CA LEU A 414 15.21 -15.93 -3.89
C LEU A 414 16.30 -16.52 -4.80
N LEU A 415 17.48 -15.90 -4.84
CA LEU A 415 18.61 -16.38 -5.62
C LEU A 415 19.17 -17.71 -5.08
N ALA A 416 19.18 -17.91 -3.77
CA ALA A 416 19.60 -19.17 -3.16
C ALA A 416 18.64 -20.32 -3.51
N LEU A 417 17.34 -20.06 -3.53
CA LEU A 417 16.32 -21.02 -3.97
C LEU A 417 16.45 -21.30 -5.47
N TYR A 418 16.73 -20.29 -6.28
CA TYR A 418 16.90 -20.42 -7.71
C TYR A 418 18.12 -21.29 -8.04
N ASP A 419 19.23 -21.07 -7.35
CA ASP A 419 20.45 -21.88 -7.49
C ASP A 419 20.26 -23.34 -7.06
N ALA A 420 19.24 -23.62 -6.23
CA ALA A 420 18.86 -24.95 -5.78
C ALA A 420 17.72 -25.58 -6.61
N ASP A 421 17.31 -24.97 -7.73
CA ASP A 421 16.17 -25.38 -8.58
C ASP A 421 14.85 -25.55 -7.79
N CYS A 422 14.68 -24.78 -6.71
CA CYS A 422 13.50 -24.80 -5.85
C CYS A 422 12.49 -23.68 -6.16
N ILE A 423 12.82 -22.77 -7.08
CA ILE A 423 11.94 -21.69 -7.53
C ILE A 423 12.13 -21.37 -9.01
N GLU A 424 11.06 -21.01 -9.68
CA GLU A 424 11.08 -20.47 -11.05
C GLU A 424 10.00 -19.40 -11.24
N LEU A 425 10.07 -18.70 -12.37
CA LEU A 425 9.11 -17.67 -12.76
C LEU A 425 8.60 -17.98 -14.17
N VAL A 426 7.29 -18.02 -14.32
CA VAL A 426 6.60 -18.19 -15.60
C VAL A 426 5.98 -16.85 -15.98
N ASN A 427 6.33 -16.38 -17.17
CA ASN A 427 5.72 -15.20 -17.78
C ASN A 427 4.38 -15.58 -18.43
N GLY A 428 3.34 -14.82 -18.16
CA GLY A 428 2.09 -14.86 -18.89
C GLY A 428 0.87 -14.53 -18.03
N LYS A 429 -0.21 -14.10 -18.70
CA LYS A 429 -1.49 -13.83 -18.03
C LYS A 429 -2.07 -15.14 -17.51
N VAL A 430 -2.44 -15.17 -16.24
CA VAL A 430 -3.07 -16.35 -15.62
C VAL A 430 -4.58 -16.20 -15.57
N GLU A 431 -5.29 -17.26 -15.95
CA GLU A 431 -6.72 -17.43 -15.70
C GLU A 431 -6.94 -18.71 -14.87
N ILE A 432 -7.68 -18.59 -13.77
CA ILE A 432 -8.00 -19.72 -12.89
C ILE A 432 -9.24 -20.41 -13.46
N GLU A 433 -9.08 -21.63 -13.97
CA GLU A 433 -10.16 -22.34 -14.67
C GLU A 433 -11.05 -23.11 -13.69
N ASP A 434 -10.44 -23.98 -12.89
CA ASP A 434 -11.19 -24.94 -12.09
C ASP A 434 -10.52 -25.22 -10.73
N LYS A 435 -11.38 -25.37 -9.71
CA LYS A 435 -11.03 -25.62 -8.32
C LYS A 435 -11.64 -26.97 -7.91
N LYS A 436 -11.06 -28.07 -8.41
CA LYS A 436 -11.50 -29.46 -8.16
C LYS A 436 -10.71 -30.12 -7.03
N GLU A 437 -11.24 -31.20 -6.46
CA GLU A 437 -10.58 -32.01 -5.40
C GLU A 437 -9.15 -32.48 -5.74
N ASN A 438 -8.77 -32.52 -7.02
CA ASN A 438 -7.43 -32.96 -7.47
C ASN A 438 -6.41 -31.82 -7.67
N GLY A 439 -6.75 -30.58 -7.27
CA GLY A 439 -5.89 -29.41 -7.39
C GLY A 439 -6.53 -28.27 -8.19
N THR A 440 -5.82 -27.15 -8.23
CA THR A 440 -6.21 -25.96 -8.98
C THR A 440 -5.63 -26.00 -10.39
N GLN A 441 -6.49 -25.93 -11.40
CA GLN A 441 -6.10 -25.81 -12.80
C GLN A 441 -6.05 -24.35 -13.20
N ILE A 442 -4.95 -23.95 -13.84
CA ILE A 442 -4.77 -22.60 -14.38
C ILE A 442 -4.40 -22.66 -15.86
N LYS A 443 -4.79 -21.63 -16.59
CA LYS A 443 -4.28 -21.34 -17.93
C LYS A 443 -3.31 -20.18 -17.86
N VAL A 444 -2.20 -20.31 -18.58
CA VAL A 444 -1.21 -19.26 -18.74
C VAL A 444 -1.14 -18.91 -20.22
N PHE A 445 -1.37 -17.65 -20.54
CA PHE A 445 -1.27 -17.10 -21.89
C PHE A 445 0.03 -16.31 -22.01
N ASP A 446 0.93 -16.76 -22.88
CA ASP A 446 2.18 -16.03 -23.15
C ASP A 446 1.93 -14.76 -23.99
N ASP A 447 3.00 -13.99 -24.23
CA ASP A 447 2.95 -12.74 -25.01
C ASP A 447 2.51 -12.93 -26.47
N HIS A 448 2.50 -14.17 -26.96
CA HIS A 448 2.03 -14.55 -28.29
C HIS A 448 0.59 -15.09 -28.28
N GLY A 449 -0.04 -15.16 -27.11
CA GLY A 449 -1.37 -15.73 -26.90
C GLY A 449 -1.39 -17.26 -26.91
N ASN A 450 -0.23 -17.94 -26.83
CA ASN A 450 -0.20 -19.38 -26.69
C ASN A 450 -0.66 -19.76 -25.29
N GLU A 451 -1.57 -20.72 -25.23
CA GLU A 451 -2.14 -21.22 -23.99
C GLU A 451 -1.36 -22.44 -23.48
N THR A 452 -0.97 -22.41 -22.21
CA THR A 452 -0.49 -23.59 -21.48
C THR A 452 -1.34 -23.83 -20.25
N THR A 453 -1.69 -25.09 -20.01
CA THR A 453 -2.51 -25.48 -18.86
C THR A 453 -1.63 -26.17 -17.81
N ASN A 454 -1.71 -25.70 -16.57
CA ASN A 454 -0.97 -26.24 -15.44
C ASN A 454 -1.93 -26.65 -14.32
N THR A 455 -1.61 -27.71 -13.57
CA THR A 455 -2.39 -28.12 -12.39
C THR A 455 -1.50 -28.15 -11.16
N TYR A 456 -1.93 -27.47 -10.10
CA TYR A 456 -1.20 -27.38 -8.84
C TYR A 456 -1.99 -28.02 -7.72
N LYS A 457 -1.33 -28.87 -6.93
CA LYS A 457 -1.90 -29.36 -5.65
C LYS A 457 -2.10 -28.22 -4.66
N ARG A 458 -1.37 -27.12 -4.83
CA ARG A 458 -1.51 -25.90 -4.05
C ARG A 458 -1.27 -24.69 -4.95
N PHE A 459 -2.27 -23.84 -5.07
CA PHE A 459 -2.20 -22.58 -5.80
C PHE A 459 -2.59 -21.41 -4.88
N ILE A 460 -1.73 -20.40 -4.80
CA ILE A 460 -1.84 -19.31 -3.83
C ILE A 460 -1.91 -17.99 -4.59
N ASN A 461 -3.04 -17.31 -4.50
CA ASN A 461 -3.19 -15.98 -5.06
C ASN A 461 -2.49 -14.94 -4.16
N SER A 462 -1.47 -14.29 -4.70
CA SER A 462 -0.70 -13.21 -4.04
C SER A 462 -0.62 -11.94 -4.91
N SER A 463 -1.55 -11.74 -5.86
CA SER A 463 -1.57 -10.57 -6.76
C SER A 463 -1.75 -9.22 -6.04
N GLY A 464 -2.14 -9.25 -4.76
CA GLY A 464 -2.21 -8.07 -3.89
C GLY A 464 -3.63 -7.74 -3.46
N ASN A 465 -3.81 -6.51 -2.97
CA ASN A 465 -5.10 -6.00 -2.52
C ASN A 465 -5.65 -5.05 -3.56
N ASP A 466 -6.61 -5.53 -4.34
CA ASP A 466 -7.34 -4.68 -5.26
C ASP A 466 -8.23 -3.69 -4.50
N THR A 467 -8.55 -2.60 -5.19
CA THR A 467 -9.57 -1.65 -4.74
C THR A 467 -10.84 -2.41 -4.41
N ILE A 468 -11.45 -2.16 -3.25
CA ILE A 468 -12.69 -2.84 -2.92
C ILE A 468 -13.79 -2.40 -3.91
N GLU A 469 -14.49 -3.36 -4.48
CA GLU A 469 -15.70 -3.04 -5.24
C GLU A 469 -16.72 -2.34 -4.35
N PHE A 470 -17.40 -1.34 -4.89
CA PHE A 470 -18.38 -0.55 -4.12
C PHE A 470 -19.44 -1.44 -3.46
N ASP A 471 -19.86 -2.50 -4.15
CA ASP A 471 -20.84 -3.44 -3.63
C ASP A 471 -20.34 -4.36 -2.52
N ASN A 472 -19.02 -4.43 -2.36
CA ASN A 472 -18.34 -5.21 -1.34
C ASN A 472 -17.90 -4.37 -0.13
N PHE A 473 -18.24 -3.07 -0.10
CA PHE A 473 -17.92 -2.19 1.02
C PHE A 473 -18.45 -2.76 2.35
N PRO A 474 -17.62 -2.84 3.42
CA PRO A 474 -17.91 -3.68 4.59
C PRO A 474 -19.05 -3.17 5.48
N PHE A 475 -19.39 -1.88 5.41
CA PHE A 475 -20.46 -1.30 6.24
C PHE A 475 -21.72 -1.08 5.40
N GLU A 476 -22.58 -2.09 5.36
CA GLU A 476 -23.72 -2.15 4.46
C GLU A 476 -24.75 -1.04 4.67
N SER A 477 -24.98 -0.60 5.91
CA SER A 477 -25.95 0.48 6.19
C SER A 477 -25.58 1.76 5.44
N LEU A 478 -24.29 2.11 5.40
CA LEU A 478 -23.82 3.30 4.67
C LEU A 478 -24.16 3.21 3.18
N ARG A 479 -23.95 2.05 2.56
CA ARG A 479 -24.27 1.82 1.15
C ARG A 479 -25.78 1.87 0.89
N LYS A 480 -26.55 1.10 1.66
CA LYS A 480 -28.00 0.95 1.47
C LYS A 480 -28.77 2.25 1.70
N GLU A 481 -28.32 3.07 2.65
CA GLU A 481 -28.94 4.37 2.96
C GLU A 481 -28.46 5.49 2.02
N GLY A 482 -27.42 5.23 1.21
CA GLY A 482 -26.86 6.18 0.26
C GLY A 482 -25.97 7.25 0.91
N GLU A 483 -25.40 6.93 2.06
CA GLU A 483 -24.49 7.77 2.87
C GLU A 483 -23.05 7.74 2.34
N ILE A 484 -22.76 6.80 1.44
CA ILE A 484 -21.58 6.76 0.59
C ILE A 484 -21.98 6.72 -0.88
N SER A 485 -21.02 6.98 -1.76
CA SER A 485 -21.16 6.88 -3.20
C SER A 485 -19.87 6.33 -3.80
N ILE A 486 -19.94 5.82 -5.03
CA ILE A 486 -18.78 5.29 -5.73
C ILE A 486 -17.82 6.42 -6.11
N ALA A 487 -16.51 6.16 -5.98
CA ALA A 487 -15.50 7.06 -6.53
C ALA A 487 -15.58 7.06 -8.06
N GLN A 488 -15.59 8.25 -8.65
CA GLN A 488 -15.74 8.40 -10.09
C GLN A 488 -14.97 9.61 -10.61
N ALA A 489 -14.46 9.51 -11.83
CA ALA A 489 -13.84 10.62 -12.56
C ALA A 489 -14.62 10.90 -13.83
N LYS A 490 -14.76 12.18 -14.19
CA LYS A 490 -15.48 12.58 -15.39
C LYS A 490 -14.60 12.34 -16.62
N PHE A 491 -15.17 11.80 -17.69
CA PHE A 491 -14.50 11.82 -18.99
C PHE A 491 -14.42 13.24 -19.55
N GLU A 492 -13.25 13.61 -20.04
CA GLU A 492 -13.01 14.90 -20.67
C GLU A 492 -13.40 14.88 -22.14
N THR A 493 -13.12 13.77 -22.84
CA THR A 493 -13.27 13.63 -24.29
C THR A 493 -14.40 12.71 -24.70
N LEU A 494 -14.73 11.70 -23.90
CA LEU A 494 -15.76 10.72 -24.22
C LEU A 494 -17.17 11.27 -23.97
N THR A 495 -17.98 11.33 -25.03
CA THR A 495 -19.38 11.83 -24.97
C THR A 495 -20.43 10.74 -25.14
N HIS A 496 -20.10 9.63 -25.81
CA HIS A 496 -20.99 8.49 -25.98
C HIS A 496 -20.32 7.16 -25.59
N ILE A 497 -21.03 6.28 -24.90
CA ILE A 497 -20.51 5.00 -24.40
C ILE A 497 -20.00 4.12 -25.55
N LYS A 498 -20.68 4.12 -26.69
CA LYS A 498 -20.29 3.37 -27.90
C LYS A 498 -18.92 3.75 -28.47
N ASP A 499 -18.42 4.94 -28.12
CA ASP A 499 -17.13 5.44 -28.58
C ASP A 499 -16.01 5.10 -27.56
N ALA A 500 -16.34 4.39 -26.47
CA ALA A 500 -15.38 3.97 -25.47
C ALA A 500 -14.39 2.94 -26.06
N PRO A 501 -13.09 3.02 -25.71
CA PRO A 501 -12.12 1.99 -26.04
C PRO A 501 -12.58 0.62 -25.56
N SER A 502 -12.35 -0.43 -26.37
CA SER A 502 -12.70 -1.82 -26.02
C SER A 502 -11.98 -2.35 -24.79
N SER A 503 -10.90 -1.69 -24.35
CA SER A 503 -10.19 -1.99 -23.11
C SER A 503 -10.94 -1.55 -21.84
N ILE A 504 -11.95 -0.68 -21.97
CA ILE A 504 -12.78 -0.23 -20.85
C ILE A 504 -14.08 -1.05 -20.86
N PRO A 505 -14.36 -1.85 -19.81
CA PRO A 505 -15.63 -2.53 -19.67
C PRO A 505 -16.80 -1.53 -19.68
N GLU A 506 -17.88 -1.81 -20.41
CA GLU A 506 -19.04 -0.91 -20.48
C GLU A 506 -19.65 -0.64 -19.09
N ASP A 507 -19.63 -1.63 -18.21
CA ASP A 507 -20.13 -1.54 -16.84
C ASP A 507 -19.22 -0.70 -15.91
N ALA A 508 -18.00 -0.37 -16.35
CA ALA A 508 -17.13 0.59 -15.68
C ALA A 508 -17.51 2.06 -15.98
N ILE A 509 -18.43 2.31 -16.92
CA ILE A 509 -18.85 3.65 -17.32
C ILE A 509 -20.23 3.98 -16.73
N LEU A 510 -20.34 5.15 -16.10
CA LEU A 510 -21.59 5.70 -15.57
C LEU A 510 -22.05 6.87 -16.44
N SER A 511 -23.35 6.93 -16.73
CA SER A 511 -23.98 8.09 -17.37
C SER A 511 -24.79 8.87 -16.34
N LYS A 512 -24.49 10.17 -16.19
CA LYS A 512 -25.19 11.08 -15.27
C LYS A 512 -25.24 12.48 -15.87
N ASP A 513 -26.45 13.04 -15.98
CA ASP A 513 -26.69 14.39 -16.50
C ASP A 513 -26.02 14.64 -17.87
N GLU A 514 -26.21 13.69 -18.80
CA GLU A 514 -25.62 13.68 -20.16
C GLU A 514 -24.07 13.69 -20.18
N LYS A 515 -23.43 13.40 -19.05
CA LYS A 515 -21.98 13.26 -18.93
C LYS A 515 -21.62 11.83 -18.58
N LEU A 516 -20.45 11.41 -19.04
CA LEU A 516 -19.89 10.09 -18.76
C LEU A 516 -18.83 10.19 -17.66
N TYR A 517 -18.81 9.17 -16.80
CA TYR A 517 -17.86 9.03 -15.71
C TYR A 517 -17.30 7.62 -15.69
N LEU A 518 -16.03 7.48 -15.33
CA LEU A 518 -15.38 6.21 -15.05
C LEU A 518 -15.56 5.87 -13.56
N LYS A 519 -15.98 4.64 -13.27
CA LYS A 519 -15.91 4.06 -11.92
C LYS A 519 -14.46 3.80 -11.57
N LEU A 520 -13.96 4.41 -10.49
CA LEU A 520 -12.58 4.24 -10.03
C LEU A 520 -12.42 3.07 -9.04
N GLY A 521 -13.53 2.45 -8.62
CA GLY A 521 -13.58 1.49 -7.51
C GLY A 521 -13.57 2.18 -6.15
N GLY A 522 -14.01 1.48 -5.11
CA GLY A 522 -14.09 2.03 -3.76
C GLY A 522 -15.16 3.12 -3.59
N ILE A 523 -14.96 4.00 -2.62
CA ILE A 523 -15.90 5.06 -2.24
C ILE A 523 -15.36 6.46 -2.54
N ALA A 524 -16.26 7.39 -2.83
CA ALA A 524 -15.94 8.80 -2.94
C ALA A 524 -15.70 9.40 -1.56
N ILE A 525 -14.61 10.16 -1.46
CA ILE A 525 -14.25 11.00 -0.33
C ILE A 525 -13.96 12.42 -0.81
N ASP A 526 -14.07 13.41 0.06
CA ASP A 526 -13.46 14.71 -0.20
C ASP A 526 -11.98 14.74 0.18
N SER A 527 -11.31 15.86 -0.05
CA SER A 527 -9.86 15.95 0.14
C SER A 527 -9.43 15.82 1.62
N VAL A 528 -10.35 16.00 2.58
CA VAL A 528 -10.13 15.76 4.03
C VAL A 528 -10.62 14.38 4.49
N TYR A 529 -10.91 13.48 3.55
CA TYR A 529 -11.33 12.09 3.80
C TYR A 529 -12.74 11.92 4.38
N ARG A 530 -13.64 12.92 4.26
CA ARG A 530 -15.05 12.74 4.61
C ARG A 530 -15.73 11.90 3.53
N CYS A 531 -16.49 10.88 3.93
CA CYS A 531 -17.30 10.10 3.00
C CYS A 531 -18.30 10.99 2.24
N ILE A 532 -18.44 10.80 0.93
CA ILE A 532 -19.39 11.54 0.10
C ILE A 532 -20.63 10.69 -0.17
N ASN A 533 -21.80 11.22 0.18
CA ASN A 533 -23.08 10.54 -0.04
C ASN A 533 -23.55 10.61 -1.51
N LYS A 534 -24.62 9.88 -1.87
CA LYS A 534 -25.16 9.84 -3.25
C LYS A 534 -25.56 11.21 -3.83
N ASN A 535 -25.79 12.20 -2.98
CA ASN A 535 -26.15 13.56 -3.36
C ASN A 535 -24.92 14.49 -3.48
N GLY A 536 -23.69 13.96 -3.35
CA GLY A 536 -22.46 14.74 -3.41
C GLY A 536 -22.16 15.56 -2.14
N LYS A 537 -22.83 15.27 -1.02
CA LYS A 537 -22.59 15.97 0.25
C LYS A 537 -21.62 15.18 1.12
N PRO A 538 -20.62 15.83 1.75
CA PRO A 538 -19.72 15.18 2.68
C PRO A 538 -20.43 14.85 4.00
N SER A 539 -20.08 13.70 4.57
CA SER A 539 -20.50 13.31 5.91
C SER A 539 -19.92 14.27 6.95
N LYS A 540 -20.71 14.62 7.96
CA LYS A 540 -20.26 15.43 9.10
C LYS A 540 -19.61 14.60 10.20
N THR A 541 -19.81 13.29 10.15
CA THR A 541 -19.50 12.38 11.25
C THR A 541 -18.57 11.25 10.84
N ILE A 542 -18.36 10.98 9.55
CA ILE A 542 -17.60 9.81 9.08
C ILE A 542 -16.44 10.24 8.17
N TYR A 543 -15.24 9.81 8.55
CA TYR A 543 -14.01 9.92 7.80
C TYR A 543 -13.49 8.52 7.47
N ASP A 544 -13.07 8.28 6.23
CA ASP A 544 -12.52 6.99 5.82
C ASP A 544 -11.08 7.13 5.31
N LEU A 545 -10.16 6.53 6.07
CA LEU A 545 -8.72 6.54 5.84
C LEU A 545 -8.23 5.14 5.44
N ALA A 546 -9.13 4.17 5.26
CA ALA A 546 -8.75 2.82 4.86
C ALA A 546 -8.43 2.79 3.36
N PHE A 547 -7.16 2.61 3.02
CA PHE A 547 -6.68 2.75 1.64
C PHE A 547 -7.38 1.85 0.63
N ASN A 548 -7.75 0.62 1.01
CA ASN A 548 -8.51 -0.28 0.15
C ASN A 548 -9.91 0.26 -0.22
N HIS A 549 -10.49 1.14 0.60
CA HIS A 549 -11.76 1.80 0.33
C HIS A 549 -11.61 3.01 -0.60
N ILE A 550 -10.45 3.65 -0.63
CA ILE A 550 -10.24 4.95 -1.28
C ILE A 550 -9.20 4.92 -2.41
N TYR A 551 -8.63 3.76 -2.74
CA TYR A 551 -7.60 3.61 -3.79
C TYR A 551 -8.03 4.17 -5.15
N GLY A 552 -9.32 4.17 -5.48
CA GLY A 552 -9.80 4.80 -6.71
C GLY A 552 -9.41 6.28 -6.82
N LEU A 553 -9.49 7.02 -5.70
CA LEU A 553 -9.11 8.44 -5.63
C LEU A 553 -7.69 8.66 -5.14
N ARG A 554 -7.01 7.64 -4.60
CA ARG A 554 -5.69 7.71 -3.99
C ARG A 554 -4.84 6.49 -4.43
N PRO A 555 -4.55 6.37 -5.73
CA PRO A 555 -4.07 5.13 -6.34
C PRO A 555 -2.63 4.76 -5.99
N TYR A 556 -1.86 5.70 -5.41
CA TYR A 556 -0.47 5.52 -4.99
C TYR A 556 -0.28 5.88 -3.51
N SER A 557 -1.20 5.40 -2.67
CA SER A 557 -1.15 5.57 -1.22
C SER A 557 -0.68 4.29 -0.52
N TYR A 558 0.55 3.88 -0.80
CA TYR A 558 1.15 2.71 -0.18
C TYR A 558 2.18 3.12 0.88
N GLY A 559 2.26 2.34 1.95
CA GLY A 559 3.30 2.46 2.97
C GLY A 559 2.97 3.39 4.14
N LEU A 560 3.89 3.43 5.09
CA LEU A 560 3.70 4.08 6.39
C LEU A 560 3.69 5.61 6.31
N GLN A 561 4.38 6.19 5.32
CA GLN A 561 4.36 7.64 5.10
C GLN A 561 3.00 8.13 4.62
N ALA A 562 2.33 7.37 3.73
CA ALA A 562 0.96 7.64 3.33
C ALA A 562 0.00 7.58 4.53
N CYS A 563 0.14 6.57 5.40
CA CYS A 563 -0.64 6.50 6.66
C CYS A 563 -0.51 7.79 7.49
N ASN A 564 0.72 8.29 7.65
CA ASN A 564 1.00 9.53 8.37
C ASN A 564 0.38 10.76 7.68
N THR A 565 0.63 10.95 6.39
CA THR A 565 0.11 12.13 5.65
C THR A 565 -1.42 12.15 5.59
N THR A 566 -2.06 11.01 5.32
CA THR A 566 -3.53 10.88 5.33
C THR A 566 -4.11 11.22 6.70
N SER A 567 -3.51 10.69 7.78
CA SER A 567 -3.94 11.01 9.14
C SER A 567 -3.73 12.48 9.50
N LEU A 568 -2.61 13.09 9.11
CA LEU A 568 -2.33 14.50 9.33
C LEU A 568 -3.34 15.40 8.62
N ILE A 569 -3.65 15.12 7.35
CA ILE A 569 -4.68 15.86 6.57
C ILE A 569 -6.02 15.82 7.31
N MET A 570 -6.46 14.62 7.71
CA MET A 570 -7.75 14.46 8.38
C MET A 570 -7.76 15.18 9.74
N VAL A 571 -6.72 15.03 10.57
CA VAL A 571 -6.65 15.70 11.88
C VAL A 571 -6.60 17.22 11.74
N ASN A 572 -5.85 17.76 10.78
CA ASN A 572 -5.85 19.20 10.50
C ASN A 572 -7.24 19.71 10.13
N SER A 573 -8.06 18.90 9.45
CA SER A 573 -9.45 19.27 9.17
C SER A 573 -10.30 19.43 10.42
N LEU A 574 -9.97 18.72 11.50
CA LEU A 574 -10.67 18.84 12.79
C LEU A 574 -10.31 20.12 13.55
N LEU A 575 -9.20 20.77 13.19
CA LEU A 575 -8.76 22.04 13.80
C LEU A 575 -9.46 23.25 13.17
N ASP A 576 -9.86 23.15 11.89
CA ASP A 576 -10.50 24.25 11.16
C ASP A 576 -11.98 23.98 10.93
N SER A 577 -12.82 24.59 11.76
CA SER A 577 -14.28 24.50 11.66
C SER A 577 -14.84 25.00 10.31
N LYS A 578 -14.09 25.82 9.55
CA LYS A 578 -14.49 26.26 8.20
C LYS A 578 -14.47 25.12 7.19
N LEU A 579 -13.68 24.07 7.44
CA LEU A 579 -13.61 22.88 6.60
C LEU A 579 -14.75 21.89 6.88
N HIS A 580 -15.62 22.16 7.86
CA HIS A 580 -16.80 21.35 8.19
C HIS A 580 -18.09 21.80 7.49
N SER A 581 -17.97 22.35 6.28
CA SER A 581 -19.11 22.83 5.49
C SER A 581 -19.94 21.68 4.87
N ASP A 582 -21.14 22.00 4.39
CA ASP A 582 -21.99 21.07 3.62
C ASP A 582 -21.49 20.83 2.18
N LYS A 583 -20.39 21.48 1.78
CA LYS A 583 -19.73 21.27 0.50
C LYS A 583 -18.44 20.45 0.69
N PRO A 584 -18.08 19.59 -0.28
CA PRO A 584 -16.79 18.93 -0.29
C PRO A 584 -15.66 19.94 -0.13
N THR A 585 -14.68 19.60 0.71
CA THR A 585 -13.47 20.43 0.83
C THR A 585 -12.59 20.18 -0.38
N GLU A 586 -12.08 21.24 -0.99
CA GLU A 586 -11.14 21.17 -2.11
C GLU A 586 -9.71 20.95 -1.60
N ILE A 587 -8.89 20.22 -2.36
CA ILE A 587 -7.48 19.93 -2.04
C ILE A 587 -6.65 21.19 -1.80
N ARG A 588 -7.01 22.31 -2.44
CA ARG A 588 -6.37 23.60 -2.23
C ARG A 588 -6.48 24.08 -0.78
N ALA A 589 -7.56 23.76 -0.07
CA ALA A 589 -7.74 24.20 1.31
C ALA A 589 -6.77 23.52 2.29
N ILE A 590 -6.38 22.28 1.99
CA ILE A 590 -5.65 21.39 2.90
C ILE A 590 -4.14 21.50 2.72
N THR A 591 -3.72 21.65 1.47
CA THR A 591 -2.31 21.66 1.07
C THR A 591 -1.55 22.86 1.63
N LYS A 592 -2.24 23.87 2.18
CA LYS A 592 -1.62 25.02 2.89
C LYS A 592 -0.76 24.61 4.08
N THR A 593 -1.10 23.52 4.77
CA THR A 593 -0.35 23.05 5.94
C THR A 593 0.98 22.40 5.55
N TYR A 594 1.14 22.02 4.28
CA TYR A 594 2.36 21.44 3.71
C TYR A 594 3.21 22.45 2.93
N ASP A 595 2.77 23.71 2.86
CA ASP A 595 3.58 24.78 2.31
C ASP A 595 4.62 25.19 3.36
N LYS A 596 5.91 25.08 3.01
CA LYS A 596 7.05 25.41 3.89
C LYS A 596 6.98 26.85 4.43
N LYS A 597 6.15 27.72 3.86
CA LYS A 597 5.92 29.08 4.36
C LYS A 597 5.12 29.18 5.67
N ASN A 598 4.42 28.12 6.10
CA ASN A 598 3.65 28.11 7.36
C ASN A 598 4.31 27.28 8.48
N ALA A 599 5.50 26.74 8.26
CA ALA A 599 6.31 26.08 9.28
C ALA A 599 7.31 27.07 9.89
N LEU A 600 6.82 28.18 10.45
CA LEU A 600 7.56 29.10 11.32
C LEU A 600 6.60 29.78 12.31
#